data_AF-A0A955Y772-F1
#
_entry.id   AF-A0A955Y772-F1
#
_cell.length_a   1.000
_cell.length_b   1.000
_cell.length_c   1.000
_cell.angle_alpha   90.00
_cell.angle_beta   90.00
_cell.angle_gamma   90.00
#
_symmetry.space_group_name_H-M   'P 1'
#
loop_
_entity.id
_entity.type
_entity.pdbx_description
1 polymer ?
#
loop_
_entity_poly.entity_id
_entity_poly.type
_entity_poly.pdbx_seq_one_letter_code
_entity_poly.pdbx_strand_id
1 'polypeptide(L)' 'LMTATVAGLGFVPMALATGVGAEVQRPLATVVIGGLVTSTALTLVVLPALAPWFLGDPRPRAA' A
#
# COMPACT_ATOMS: atom_id res chain seq x y z
N LEU A 1 0.11 -8.00 -6.81
CA LEU A 1 1.49 -8.53 -6.86
C LEU A 1 2.42 -7.64 -7.68
N MET A 2 2.04 -7.21 -8.89
CA MET A 2 2.82 -6.29 -9.74
C MET A 2 3.23 -4.95 -9.09
N THR A 3 2.36 -4.34 -8.28
CA THR A 3 2.64 -3.05 -7.62
C THR A 3 3.66 -3.15 -6.49
N ALA A 4 3.59 -4.22 -5.69
CA ALA A 4 4.50 -4.43 -4.56
C ALA A 4 5.94 -4.74 -5.03
N THR A 5 6.09 -5.49 -6.12
CA THR A 5 7.40 -5.79 -6.71
C THR A 5 8.03 -4.58 -7.38
N VAL A 6 7.25 -3.75 -8.09
CA VAL A 6 7.74 -2.50 -8.70
C VAL A 6 8.17 -1.49 -7.63
N ALA A 7 7.40 -1.32 -6.55
CA ALA A 7 7.78 -0.46 -5.43
C ALA A 7 9.05 -0.97 -4.71
N GLY A 8 9.14 -2.28 -4.44
CA GLY A 8 10.32 -2.89 -3.83
C GLY A 8 11.60 -2.63 -4.64
N LEU A 9 11.57 -2.85 -5.95
CA LEU A 9 12.73 -2.62 -6.82
C LEU A 9 13.11 -1.13 -6.95
N GLY A 10 12.16 -0.20 -6.87
CA GLY A 10 12.41 1.25 -6.89
C GLY A 10 12.99 1.83 -5.60
N PHE A 11 12.68 1.24 -4.44
CA PHE A 11 13.15 1.71 -3.13
C PHE A 11 14.43 1.01 -2.62
N VAL A 12 14.82 -0.14 -3.19
CA VAL A 12 16.09 -0.82 -2.89
C VAL A 12 17.34 0.06 -3.10
N PRO A 13 17.51 0.82 -4.21
CA PRO A 13 18.65 1.73 -4.35
C PRO A 13 18.63 2.89 -3.34
N MET A 14 17.45 3.30 -2.85
CA MET A 14 17.30 4.33 -1.82
C MET A 14 17.65 3.82 -0.42
N ALA A 15 17.47 2.52 -0.15
CA ALA A 15 17.84 1.86 1.12
C ALA A 15 19.34 1.58 1.25
N LEU A 16 20.04 1.42 0.12
CA LEU A 16 21.48 1.14 0.04
C LEU A 16 22.35 2.40 -0.12
N ALA A 17 21.75 3.57 -0.37
CA ALA A 17 22.47 4.84 -0.48
C ALA A 17 22.96 5.34 0.90
N THR A 18 24.24 5.17 1.20
CA THR A 18 24.91 5.64 2.43
C THR A 18 25.63 6.99 2.26
N GLY A 19 25.06 7.91 1.47
CA GLY A 19 25.60 9.25 1.20
C GLY A 19 24.92 10.39 1.97
N VAL A 20 25.55 11.57 1.99
CA VAL A 20 25.03 12.80 2.63
C VAL A 20 23.63 13.13 2.07
N GLY A 21 22.62 13.19 2.95
CA GLY A 21 21.18 13.29 2.59
C GLY A 21 20.34 12.05 2.96
N ALA A 22 20.99 10.93 3.31
CA ALA A 22 20.34 9.70 3.79
C ALA A 22 19.55 9.89 5.10
N GLU A 23 19.88 10.91 5.91
CA GLU A 23 19.18 11.25 7.16
C GLU A 23 17.72 11.69 6.92
N VAL A 24 17.40 12.20 5.73
CA VAL A 24 16.02 12.62 5.36
C VAL A 24 15.35 11.61 4.42
N GLN A 25 16.12 10.96 3.54
CA GLN A 25 15.57 9.97 2.60
C GLN A 25 15.20 8.63 3.25
N ARG A 26 15.96 8.17 4.26
CA ARG A 26 15.59 6.96 5.03
C ARG A 26 14.24 7.09 5.72
N PRO A 27 13.96 8.13 6.54
CA PRO A 27 12.66 8.22 7.21
C PRO A 27 11.51 8.39 6.21
N LEU A 28 11.70 9.17 5.14
CA LEU A 28 10.67 9.39 4.12
C LEU A 28 10.33 8.09 3.37
N ALA A 29 11.34 7.32 2.94
CA ALA A 29 11.12 6.02 2.29
C ALA A 29 10.39 5.03 3.22
N THR A 30 10.77 5.01 4.50
CA THR A 30 10.14 4.13 5.51
C THR A 30 8.67 4.47 5.73
N VAL A 31 8.34 5.77 5.82
CA VAL A 31 6.95 6.26 5.95
C VAL A 31 6.12 5.91 4.71
N VAL A 32 6.69 6.07 3.50
CA VAL A 32 5.98 5.77 2.25
C VAL A 32 5.67 4.27 2.13
N ILE A 33 6.64 3.40 2.44
CA ILE A 33 6.43 1.95 2.43
C ILE A 33 5.35 1.56 3.45
N GLY A 34 5.43 2.06 4.68
CA GLY A 34 4.42 1.83 5.71
C GLY A 34 3.03 2.34 5.29
N GLY A 35 2.97 3.52 4.66
CA GLY A 35 1.75 4.11 4.15
C GLY A 35 1.12 3.29 3.03
N LEU A 36 1.91 2.75 2.10
CA LEU A 36 1.42 1.89 1.02
C LEU A 36 0.87 0.55 1.55
N VAL A 37 1.56 -0.08 2.49
CA VAL A 37 1.09 -1.32 3.14
C VAL A 37 -0.22 -1.05 3.87
N THR A 38 -0.26 0.02 4.67
CA THR A 38 -1.45 0.39 5.46
C THR A 38 -2.60 0.77 4.55
N SER A 39 -2.39 1.56 3.50
CA SER A 39 -3.44 1.96 2.54
C SER A 39 -3.97 0.79 1.73
N THR A 40 -3.12 -0.19 1.39
CA THR A 40 -3.57 -1.43 0.73
C THR A 40 -4.42 -2.27 1.66
N ALA A 41 -3.98 -2.46 2.92
CA ALA A 41 -4.77 -3.16 3.93
C ALA A 41 -6.09 -2.43 4.22
N LEU A 42 -6.05 -1.11 4.36
CA LEU A 42 -7.23 -0.28 4.54
C LEU A 42 -8.16 -0.41 3.34
N THR A 43 -7.65 -0.41 2.10
CA THR A 43 -8.50 -0.60 0.92
C THR A 43 -9.16 -1.97 0.94
N LEU A 44 -8.42 -3.04 1.24
CA LEU A 44 -8.98 -4.39 1.32
C LEU A 44 -9.98 -4.59 2.48
N VAL A 45 -9.95 -3.74 3.53
CA VAL A 45 -10.88 -3.82 4.67
C VAL A 45 -12.03 -2.82 4.57
N VAL A 46 -11.72 -1.57 4.27
CA VAL A 46 -12.65 -0.46 4.13
C VAL A 46 -13.50 -0.60 2.88
N LEU A 47 -12.94 -1.05 1.74
CA LEU A 47 -13.73 -1.24 0.53
C LEU A 47 -14.84 -2.28 0.72
N PRO A 48 -14.62 -3.50 1.26
CA PRO A 48 -15.73 -4.43 1.52
C PRO A 48 -16.61 -4.02 2.70
N ALA A 49 -16.13 -3.20 3.64
CA ALA A 49 -16.99 -2.67 4.71
C ALA A 49 -17.93 -1.56 4.21
N LEU A 50 -17.47 -0.73 3.27
CA LEU A 50 -18.24 0.37 2.70
C LEU A 50 -19.05 -0.04 1.46
N ALA A 51 -18.61 -1.05 0.71
CA ALA A 51 -19.31 -1.58 -0.47
C ALA A 51 -20.78 -1.96 -0.19
N PRO A 52 -21.15 -2.70 0.87
CA PRO A 52 -22.55 -3.01 1.15
C PRO A 52 -23.38 -1.77 1.51
N TRP A 53 -22.74 -0.71 2.04
CA TRP A 53 -23.41 0.54 2.39
C TRP A 53 -23.65 1.43 1.16
N PHE A 54 -22.73 1.44 0.20
CA PHE A 54 -22.81 2.28 -1.01
C PHE A 54 -23.43 1.57 -2.22
N LEU A 55 -23.09 0.31 -2.47
CA LEU A 55 -23.62 -0.43 -3.63
C LEU A 55 -24.98 -1.09 -3.33
N GLY A 56 -25.33 -1.31 -2.06
CA GLY A 56 -26.48 -2.13 -1.69
C GLY A 56 -26.24 -3.60 -2.06
N ASP A 57 -26.41 -4.48 -1.08
CA ASP A 57 -26.24 -5.93 -1.15
C ASP A 57 -26.41 -6.57 -2.56
N PRO A 58 -25.31 -6.96 -3.24
CA PRO A 58 -25.39 -7.89 -4.37
C PRO A 58 -25.67 -9.28 -3.79
N ARG A 59 -26.95 -9.54 -3.50
CA ARG A 59 -27.41 -10.81 -2.95
C ARG A 59 -26.77 -11.99 -3.71
N PRO A 60 -26.31 -13.04 -3.01
CA PRO A 60 -25.74 -14.21 -3.63
C PRO A 60 -26.82 -14.89 -4.49
N ARG A 61 -26.63 -14.89 -5.81
CA ARG A 61 -27.36 -15.80 -6.69
C ARG A 61 -26.78 -17.20 -6.49
N ALA A 62 -27.23 -17.86 -5.44
CA ALA A 62 -27.25 -19.31 -5.37
C ALA A 62 -28.47 -19.78 -6.17
N ALA A 63 -28.25 -20.24 -7.40
CA ALA A 63 -29.14 -21.13 -8.15
C ALA A 63 -28.36 -21.74 -9.32
#